data_AF-A0A3S1FZ52-F1
#
_entry.id   AF-A0A3S1FZ52-F1
#
_cell.length_a   1.000
_cell.length_b   1.000
_cell.length_c   1.000
_cell.angle_alpha   90.00
_cell.angle_beta   90.00
_cell.angle_gamma   90.00
#
_symmetry.space_group_name_H-M   'P 1'
#
loop_
_entity.id
_entity.type
_entity.pdbx_description
1 polymer ?
#
loop_
_entity_poly.entity_id
_entity_poly.type
_entity_poly.pdbx_seq_one_letter_code
_entity_poly.pdbx_strand_id
1 'polypeptide(L)'
;MKRAAGLCVIAGAILAGATCQSNAASLNTMDDVGAAIQACWTPPADAGNSTVTLSFSFKRNGTLIGPPRPAAINVTGDAKARQSFVDAAIAAVEDCLPLSFSPALAQGIAGNVFTLQFSSPKQ
;
A
#
# COMPACT_ATOMS: atom_id res chain seq x y z
N MET A 1 40.03 11.97 47.08
CA MET A 1 39.31 10.92 46.30
C MET A 1 37.81 11.12 46.48
N LYS A 2 37.07 11.45 45.39
CA LYS A 2 35.60 11.29 45.15
C LYS A 2 34.64 11.92 46.19
N ARG A 3 33.56 12.66 45.90
CA ARG A 3 32.77 13.08 44.71
C ARG A 3 31.72 14.07 45.25
N ALA A 4 31.31 15.07 44.46
CA ALA A 4 29.93 15.58 44.40
C ALA A 4 29.85 16.67 43.31
N ALA A 5 29.67 16.25 42.06
CA ALA A 5 29.22 17.14 41.00
C ALA A 5 27.69 17.04 40.96
N GLY A 6 27.02 18.07 41.49
CA GLY A 6 25.59 18.24 41.38
C GLY A 6 25.28 19.38 40.44
N LEU A 7 24.68 19.08 39.29
CA LEU A 7 23.48 19.77 38.81
C LEU A 7 22.94 18.99 37.60
N CYS A 8 21.81 18.32 37.80
CA CYS A 8 20.93 17.92 36.71
C CYS A 8 20.16 19.18 36.28
N VAL A 9 20.32 19.62 35.04
CA VAL A 9 19.27 20.39 34.36
C VAL A 9 18.92 19.65 33.09
N ILE A 10 17.69 19.17 33.09
CA ILE A 10 17.08 18.28 32.12
C ILE A 10 16.60 19.18 30.97
N ALA A 11 17.37 19.29 29.90
CA ALA A 11 16.90 19.93 28.67
C ALA A 11 16.21 18.87 27.81
N GLY A 12 14.95 18.57 28.13
CA GLY A 12 14.08 17.77 27.28
C GLY A 12 13.76 18.53 26.00
N ALA A 13 14.51 18.24 24.94
CA ALA A 13 14.15 18.70 23.60
C ALA A 13 12.97 17.85 23.12
N ILE A 14 11.77 18.44 23.15
CA ILE A 14 10.60 17.90 22.48
C ILE A 14 10.91 17.94 20.98
N LEU A 15 11.30 16.80 20.41
CA LEU A 15 11.29 16.60 18.98
C LEU A 15 9.83 16.65 18.55
N ALA A 16 9.37 17.84 18.14
CA ALA A 16 8.16 17.99 17.37
C ALA A 16 8.36 17.18 16.09
N GLY A 17 7.86 15.94 16.10
CA GLY A 17 7.73 15.16 14.89
C GLY A 17 6.88 15.98 13.93
N ALA A 18 7.53 16.53 12.90
CA ALA A 18 6.83 16.96 11.72
C ALA A 18 6.17 15.70 11.17
N THR A 19 4.92 15.46 11.56
CA THR A 19 4.05 14.62 10.75
C THR A 19 3.98 15.37 9.43
N CYS A 20 4.74 14.91 8.43
CA CYS A 20 4.35 15.11 7.06
C CYS A 20 2.94 14.53 6.97
N GLN A 21 1.94 15.35 7.23
CA GLN A 21 0.64 15.18 6.63
C GLN A 21 0.93 15.39 5.15
N SER A 22 1.39 14.33 4.49
CA SER A 22 1.23 14.20 3.05
C SER A 22 -0.26 14.39 2.86
N ASN A 23 -0.62 15.62 2.50
CA ASN A 23 -1.89 15.88 1.84
C ASN A 23 -1.75 15.10 0.54
N ALA A 24 -2.00 13.79 0.60
CA ALA A 24 -2.06 12.95 -0.57
C ALA A 24 -3.11 13.64 -1.44
N ALA A 25 -2.65 14.28 -2.51
CA ALA A 25 -3.52 14.99 -3.42
C ALA A 25 -4.63 14.03 -3.82
N SER A 26 -5.87 14.49 -3.78
CA SER A 26 -6.99 13.63 -4.12
C SER A 26 -6.78 13.05 -5.52
N LEU A 27 -6.88 11.73 -5.63
CA LEU A 27 -6.76 11.00 -6.89
C LEU A 27 -7.93 11.39 -7.79
N ASN A 28 -7.65 11.77 -9.03
CA ASN A 28 -8.65 12.34 -9.93
C ASN A 28 -9.08 11.35 -11.01
N THR A 29 -8.21 10.38 -11.32
CA THR A 29 -8.41 9.39 -12.39
C THR A 29 -8.14 7.97 -11.91
N MET A 30 -8.59 6.97 -12.68
CA MET A 30 -8.26 5.58 -12.40
C MET A 30 -6.78 5.26 -12.61
N ASP A 31 -6.09 6.03 -13.46
CA ASP A 31 -4.64 5.92 -13.63
C ASP A 31 -3.90 6.35 -12.35
N ASP A 32 -4.36 7.43 -11.71
CA ASP A 32 -3.82 7.87 -10.40
C ASP A 32 -4.03 6.79 -9.33
N VAL A 33 -5.20 6.12 -9.33
CA VAL A 33 -5.51 5.01 -8.41
C VAL A 33 -4.59 3.83 -8.65
N GLY A 34 -4.42 3.41 -9.92
CA GLY A 34 -3.51 2.33 -10.28
C GLY A 34 -2.07 2.64 -9.90
N ALA A 35 -1.61 3.88 -10.11
CA ALA A 35 -0.28 4.33 -9.74
C ALA A 35 -0.08 4.37 -8.21
N ALA A 36 -1.07 4.85 -7.46
CA ALA A 36 -1.03 4.87 -5.99
C ALA A 36 -0.91 3.46 -5.41
N ILE A 37 -1.71 2.51 -5.89
CA ILE A 37 -1.65 1.11 -5.44
C ILE A 37 -0.32 0.46 -5.84
N GLN A 38 0.17 0.71 -7.05
CA GLN A 38 1.48 0.22 -7.48
C GLN A 38 2.64 0.82 -6.67
N ALA A 39 2.50 2.04 -6.14
CA ALA A 39 3.50 2.61 -5.24
C ALA A 39 3.56 1.90 -3.88
N CYS A 40 2.47 1.26 -3.46
CA CYS A 40 2.39 0.41 -2.27
C CYS A 40 2.90 -1.03 -2.52
N TRP A 41 3.18 -1.41 -3.77
CA TRP A 41 3.61 -2.75 -4.13
C TRP A 41 5.05 -3.03 -3.70
N THR A 42 5.23 -4.02 -2.83
CA THR A 42 6.54 -4.58 -2.48
C THR A 42 6.60 -6.04 -2.92
N PRO A 43 7.25 -6.35 -4.06
CA PRO A 43 7.34 -7.70 -4.58
C PRO A 43 8.20 -8.57 -3.63
N PRO A 44 7.84 -9.85 -3.40
CA PRO A 44 8.71 -10.77 -2.70
C PRO A 44 10.08 -10.92 -3.39
N ALA A 45 11.12 -11.15 -2.60
CA ALA A 45 12.44 -11.50 -3.13
C ALA A 45 12.33 -12.79 -3.97
N ASP A 46 13.18 -12.89 -5.00
CA ASP A 46 13.30 -14.07 -5.87
C ASP A 46 12.00 -14.50 -6.57
N ALA A 47 11.06 -13.57 -6.76
CA ALA A 47 9.79 -13.84 -7.44
C ALA A 47 9.93 -14.17 -8.95
N GLY A 48 11.14 -14.17 -9.52
CA GLY A 48 11.37 -14.47 -10.94
C GLY A 48 10.52 -13.59 -11.87
N ASN A 49 10.02 -14.18 -12.96
CA ASN A 49 9.04 -13.54 -13.85
C ASN A 49 7.61 -13.92 -13.42
N SER A 50 7.08 -13.25 -12.39
CA SER A 50 5.78 -13.56 -11.80
C SER A 50 4.80 -12.40 -11.92
N THR A 51 3.53 -12.74 -12.11
CA THR A 51 2.42 -11.80 -12.16
C THR A 51 1.20 -12.34 -11.42
N VAL A 52 0.43 -11.43 -10.83
CA VAL A 52 -0.90 -11.73 -10.27
C VAL A 52 -1.82 -10.56 -10.58
N THR A 53 -3.02 -10.87 -11.08
CA THR A 53 -4.08 -9.88 -11.27
C THR A 53 -5.08 -10.03 -10.15
N LEU A 54 -5.29 -8.96 -9.39
CA LEU A 54 -6.33 -8.90 -8.36
C LEU A 54 -7.56 -8.16 -8.88
N SER A 55 -8.74 -8.66 -8.54
CA SER A 55 -10.03 -7.99 -8.69
C SER A 55 -10.53 -7.48 -7.34
N PHE A 56 -10.97 -6.23 -7.28
CA PHE A 56 -11.47 -5.59 -6.06
C PHE A 56 -12.38 -4.40 -6.38
N SER A 57 -13.07 -3.89 -5.36
CA SER A 57 -14.00 -2.77 -5.48
C SER A 57 -13.81 -1.80 -4.33
N PHE A 58 -14.06 -0.52 -4.56
CA PHE A 58 -13.97 0.53 -3.54
C PHE A 58 -15.34 1.04 -3.10
N LYS A 59 -15.40 1.55 -1.88
CA LYS A 59 -16.42 2.47 -1.40
C LYS A 59 -16.05 3.90 -1.79
N ARG A 60 -17.00 4.84 -1.69
CA ARG A 60 -16.75 6.28 -1.95
C ARG A 60 -15.69 6.88 -1.04
N ASN A 61 -15.47 6.30 0.15
CA ASN A 61 -14.52 6.80 1.13
C ASN A 61 -13.08 6.26 0.94
N GLY A 62 -12.78 5.58 -0.18
CA GLY A 62 -11.43 5.07 -0.42
C GLY A 62 -11.10 3.72 0.21
N THR A 63 -12.01 3.12 0.97
CA THR A 63 -11.83 1.77 1.53
C THR A 63 -12.38 0.69 0.61
N LEU A 64 -11.97 -0.56 0.80
CA LEU A 64 -12.44 -1.68 -0.01
C LEU A 64 -13.88 -2.12 0.32
N ILE A 65 -14.51 -2.73 -0.67
CA ILE A 65 -15.72 -3.56 -0.54
C ILE A 65 -15.25 -5.02 -0.60
N GLY A 66 -15.09 -5.62 0.59
CA GLY A 66 -14.58 -6.99 0.71
C GLY A 66 -13.07 -7.10 0.40
N PRO A 67 -12.49 -8.30 0.58
CA PRO A 67 -11.08 -8.52 0.34
C PRO A 67 -10.77 -8.59 -1.16
N PRO A 68 -9.58 -8.13 -1.62
CA PRO A 68 -9.12 -8.35 -2.98
C PRO A 68 -9.03 -9.84 -3.30
N ARG A 69 -9.40 -10.22 -4.54
CA ARG A 69 -9.41 -11.62 -4.99
C ARG A 69 -8.51 -11.81 -6.20
N PRO A 70 -7.70 -12.88 -6.26
CA PRO A 70 -6.95 -13.18 -7.47
C PRO A 70 -7.88 -13.59 -8.62
N ALA A 71 -7.75 -12.90 -9.75
CA ALA A 71 -8.44 -13.18 -11.00
C ALA A 71 -7.56 -13.95 -12.00
N ALA A 72 -6.24 -13.72 -11.96
CA ALA A 72 -5.25 -14.47 -12.73
C ALA A 72 -3.96 -14.59 -11.93
N ILE A 73 -3.29 -15.74 -12.00
CA ILE A 73 -2.05 -16.01 -11.27
C ILE A 73 -1.07 -16.69 -12.22
N ASN A 74 0.10 -16.10 -12.40
CA ASN A 74 1.23 -16.69 -13.11
C ASN A 74 2.49 -16.45 -12.29
N VAL A 75 2.78 -17.34 -11.34
CA VAL A 75 3.91 -17.20 -10.43
C VAL A 75 4.90 -18.33 -10.69
N THR A 76 6.17 -17.97 -10.83
CA THR A 76 7.27 -18.93 -10.91
C THR A 76 7.55 -19.50 -9.51
N GLY A 77 7.71 -20.82 -9.40
CA GLY A 77 8.09 -21.49 -8.14
C GLY A 77 7.05 -22.49 -7.63
N ASP A 78 7.19 -22.87 -6.36
CA ASP A 78 6.31 -23.83 -5.71
C ASP A 78 5.01 -23.20 -5.17
N ALA A 79 4.16 -24.01 -4.54
CA ALA A 79 2.90 -23.53 -3.97
C ALA A 79 3.09 -22.46 -2.89
N LYS A 80 4.22 -22.50 -2.16
CA LYS A 80 4.53 -21.51 -1.12
C LYS A 80 4.95 -20.18 -1.75
N ALA A 81 5.76 -20.21 -2.80
CA ALA A 81 6.11 -19.01 -3.58
C ALA A 81 4.87 -18.37 -4.20
N ARG A 82 3.98 -19.19 -4.78
CA ARG A 82 2.69 -18.73 -5.30
C ARG A 82 1.84 -18.06 -4.23
N GLN A 83 1.68 -18.68 -3.07
CA GLN A 83 0.89 -18.12 -1.98
C GLN A 83 1.48 -16.80 -1.47
N SER A 84 2.79 -16.77 -1.22
CA SER A 84 3.52 -15.57 -0.77
C SER A 84 3.36 -14.39 -1.73
N PHE A 85 3.41 -14.63 -3.04
CA PHE A 85 3.26 -13.58 -4.05
C PHE A 85 1.83 -13.01 -4.11
N VAL A 86 0.81 -13.88 -3.99
CA VAL A 86 -0.59 -13.45 -3.94
C VAL A 86 -0.86 -12.67 -2.65
N ASP A 87 -0.37 -13.16 -1.50
CA ASP A 87 -0.56 -12.52 -0.20
C ASP A 87 0.11 -11.14 -0.16
N ALA A 88 1.31 -11.01 -0.71
CA ALA A 88 1.97 -9.73 -0.84
C ALA A 88 1.13 -8.76 -1.69
N ALA A 89 0.53 -9.23 -2.78
CA ALA A 89 -0.25 -8.35 -3.67
C ALA A 89 -1.55 -7.91 -3.00
N ILE A 90 -2.19 -8.80 -2.23
CA ILE A 90 -3.36 -8.47 -1.43
C ILE A 90 -2.98 -7.42 -0.37
N ALA A 91 -1.90 -7.66 0.37
CA ALA A 91 -1.40 -6.72 1.38
C ALA A 91 -1.08 -5.35 0.77
N ALA A 92 -0.47 -5.31 -0.42
CA ALA A 92 -0.19 -4.04 -1.10
C ALA A 92 -1.45 -3.24 -1.43
N VAL A 93 -2.59 -3.88 -1.71
CA VAL A 93 -3.86 -3.17 -1.88
C VAL A 93 -4.41 -2.74 -0.53
N GLU A 94 -4.41 -3.61 0.48
CA GLU A 94 -5.00 -3.37 1.80
C GLU A 94 -4.26 -2.29 2.61
N ASP A 95 -2.93 -2.33 2.60
CA ASP A 95 -2.06 -1.39 3.31
C ASP A 95 -2.04 0.01 2.67
N CYS A 96 -2.45 0.11 1.40
CA CYS A 96 -2.52 1.38 0.67
C CYS A 96 -3.77 2.21 1.01
N LEU A 97 -4.66 1.69 1.86
CA LEU A 97 -5.96 2.29 2.15
C LEU A 97 -5.93 3.15 3.41
N PRO A 98 -6.85 4.13 3.52
CA PRO A 98 -7.82 4.54 2.51
C PRO A 98 -7.20 5.41 1.41
N LEU A 99 -7.68 5.25 0.17
CA LEU A 99 -7.30 6.14 -0.93
C LEU A 99 -8.14 7.42 -0.92
N SER A 100 -7.49 8.58 -1.01
CA SER A 100 -8.18 9.87 -1.09
C SER A 100 -8.68 10.14 -2.50
N PHE A 101 -9.96 9.88 -2.80
CA PHE A 101 -10.56 10.18 -4.11
C PHE A 101 -11.08 11.62 -4.19
N SER A 102 -10.99 12.23 -5.38
CA SER A 102 -11.71 13.48 -5.66
C SER A 102 -13.23 13.25 -5.63
N PRO A 103 -14.05 14.27 -5.37
CA PRO A 103 -15.52 14.11 -5.35
C PRO A 103 -16.08 13.52 -6.64
N ALA A 104 -15.54 13.92 -7.79
CA ALA A 104 -15.95 13.42 -9.10
C ALA A 104 -15.61 11.93 -9.27
N LEU A 105 -14.39 11.52 -8.90
CA LEU A 105 -13.98 10.12 -8.99
C LEU A 105 -14.77 9.24 -8.00
N ALA A 106 -14.96 9.71 -6.76
CA ALA A 106 -15.69 8.99 -5.73
C ALA A 106 -17.13 8.64 -6.15
N GLN A 107 -17.78 9.50 -6.95
CA GLN A 107 -19.12 9.27 -7.44
C GLN A 107 -19.19 8.15 -8.50
N GLY A 108 -18.14 8.02 -9.33
CA GLY A 108 -18.07 7.03 -10.41
C GLY A 108 -17.39 5.72 -10.04
N ILE A 109 -16.55 5.67 -9.00
CA ILE A 109 -15.73 4.50 -8.68
C ILE A 109 -16.46 3.48 -7.78
N ALA A 110 -17.34 3.95 -6.90
CA ALA A 110 -17.87 3.12 -5.83
C ALA A 110 -18.73 1.95 -6.34
N GLY A 111 -18.43 0.74 -5.87
CA GLY A 111 -19.15 -0.49 -6.24
C GLY A 111 -18.74 -1.12 -7.57
N ASN A 112 -17.89 -0.47 -8.36
CA ASN A 112 -17.36 -1.06 -9.59
C ASN A 112 -16.23 -2.04 -9.28
N VAL A 113 -16.14 -3.11 -10.08
CA VAL A 113 -15.04 -4.08 -10.01
C VAL A 113 -13.90 -3.60 -10.88
N PHE A 114 -12.73 -3.48 -10.28
CA PHE A 114 -11.48 -3.11 -10.95
C PHE A 114 -10.52 -4.28 -10.89
N THR A 115 -9.66 -4.37 -11.90
CA THR A 115 -8.57 -5.34 -11.92
C THR A 115 -7.24 -4.61 -12.03
N LEU A 116 -6.28 -4.98 -11.19
CA LEU A 116 -4.92 -4.47 -11.24
C LEU A 116 -3.94 -5.65 -11.26
N GLN A 117 -3.00 -5.60 -12.21
CA GLN A 117 -1.94 -6.60 -12.31
C GLN A 117 -0.69 -6.11 -11.58
N PHE A 118 -0.20 -6.95 -10.68
CA PHE A 118 1.09 -6.79 -10.02
C PHE A 118 2.10 -7.70 -10.71
N SER A 119 3.29 -7.17 -10.99
CA SER A 119 4.39 -7.91 -11.59
C SER A 119 5.63 -7.80 -10.73
N SER A 120 6.41 -8.87 -10.66
CA SER A 120 7.77 -8.75 -10.17
C SER A 120 8.60 -7.87 -11.12
N PRO A 121 9.59 -7.12 -10.60
CA PRO A 121 10.57 -6.44 -11.43
C PRO A 121 11.25 -7.45 -12.34
N LYS A 122 11.49 -7.09 -13.60
CA LYS A 122 12.36 -7.87 -14.49
C LYS A 122 13.75 -7.86 -13.87
N GLN A 123 14.30 -9.04 -13.58
CA GLN A 123 15.71 -9.20 -13.24
C GLN A 123 16.59 -9.12 -14.48
#